data_AF-A0A7X7DTX4-F1
#
_entry.id   AF-A0A7X7DTX4-F1
#
_cell.length_a   1.000
_cell.length_b   1.000
_cell.length_c   1.000
_cell.angle_alpha   90.00
_cell.angle_beta   90.00
_cell.angle_gamma   90.00
#
_symmetry.space_group_name_H-M   'P 1'
#
loop_
_entity.id
_entity.type
_entity.pdbx_description
1 polymer ?
#
loop_
_entity_poly.entity_id
_entity_poly.type
_entity_poly.pdbx_seq_one_letter_code
_entity_poly.pdbx_strand_id
1 'polypeptide(L)' 'MGNILTFVREARAELKKVTWPGKKQVWYSTIVVIAFTLLVSAYLGIVDMVLTGVFSRLFS' A
#
# COMPACT_ATOMS: atom_id res chain seq x y z
N MET A 1 12.25 39.70 -6.82
CA MET A 1 11.36 38.51 -6.89
C MET A 1 12.05 37.41 -7.67
N GLY A 2 12.75 36.48 -7.02
CA GLY A 2 13.43 35.43 -7.78
C GLY A 2 14.13 34.35 -6.96
N ASN A 3 13.56 33.91 -5.84
CA ASN A 3 14.24 32.91 -4.98
C ASN A 3 13.52 31.56 -4.87
N ILE A 4 12.39 31.34 -5.53
CA ILE A 4 11.72 30.03 -5.56
C ILE A 4 12.61 28.97 -6.22
N LEU A 5 13.33 29.35 -7.28
CA LEU A 5 14.30 28.47 -7.97
C LEU A 5 15.42 28.02 -7.03
N THR A 6 15.89 28.89 -6.15
CA THR A 6 16.94 28.60 -5.16
C THR A 6 16.41 27.67 -4.06
N PHE A 7 15.20 27.95 -3.54
CA PHE A 7 14.52 27.09 -2.56
C PHE A 7 14.26 25.67 -3.10
N VAL A 8 13.80 25.54 -4.36
CA VAL A 8 13.58 24.22 -4.99
C VAL A 8 14.91 23.48 -5.20
N ARG A 9 15.99 24.21 -5.51
CA ARG A 9 17.33 23.62 -5.67
C ARG A 9 17.88 23.09 -4.34
N GLU A 10 17.72 23.84 -3.26
CA GLU A 10 18.12 23.44 -1.90
C GLU A 10 17.26 22.29 -1.38
N ALA A 11 15.93 22.35 -1.54
CA ALA A 11 15.03 21.27 -1.17
C ALA A 11 15.35 19.96 -1.92
N ARG A 12 15.68 20.03 -3.22
CA ARG A 12 16.12 18.87 -4.00
C ARG A 12 17.47 18.32 -3.51
N ALA A 13 18.37 19.17 -3.02
CA ALA A 13 19.66 18.75 -2.48
C ALA A 13 19.49 18.04 -1.11
N GLU A 14 18.59 18.51 -0.25
CA GLU A 14 18.24 17.86 1.02
C GLU A 14 17.50 16.54 0.82
N LEU A 15 16.54 16.48 -0.11
CA LEU A 15 15.84 15.25 -0.48
C LEU A 15 16.79 14.16 -1.03
N LYS A 16 17.98 14.56 -1.50
CA LYS A 16 19.04 13.63 -1.94
C LYS A 16 19.88 13.09 -0.78
N LYS A 17 19.91 13.77 0.37
CA LYS A 17 20.53 13.28 1.62
C LYS A 17 19.61 12.30 2.36
N VAL A 18 18.31 12.33 2.08
CA VAL A 18 17.38 11.29 2.53
C VAL A 18 17.81 9.98 1.90
N THR A 19 18.18 9.02 2.74
CA THR A 19 18.56 7.67 2.37
C THR A 19 17.36 6.94 1.79
N TRP A 20 17.08 7.17 0.51
CA TRP A 20 16.02 6.46 -0.17
C TRP A 20 16.36 4.97 -0.20
N PRO A 21 15.43 4.11 0.25
CA PRO A 21 15.63 2.67 0.18
C PRO A 21 15.89 2.28 -1.28
N GLY A 22 16.90 1.43 -1.48
CA GLY A 22 17.29 1.01 -2.82
C GLY A 22 16.09 0.44 -3.57
N LYS A 23 15.91 0.81 -4.85
CA LYS A 23 14.76 0.44 -5.69
C LYS A 23 14.36 -1.04 -5.58
N LYS A 24 15.33 -1.94 -5.37
CA LYS A 24 15.10 -3.38 -5.18
C LYS A 24 14.26 -3.69 -3.93
N GLN A 25 14.53 -3.04 -2.79
CA GLN A 25 13.80 -3.28 -1.54
C GLN A 25 12.34 -2.84 -1.65
N VAL A 26 12.09 -1.70 -2.31
CA VAL A 26 10.73 -1.20 -2.56
C VAL A 26 9.93 -2.20 -3.39
N TRP A 27 10.53 -2.79 -4.43
CA TRP A 27 9.88 -3.81 -5.25
C TRP A 27 9.52 -5.08 -4.48
N TYR A 28 10.44 -5.59 -3.64
CA TYR A 28 10.14 -6.76 -2.80
C TYR A 28 9.01 -6.48 -1.82
N SER A 29 9.02 -5.33 -1.14
CA SER A 29 7.96 -4.95 -0.22
C SER A 29 6.60 -4.83 -0.93
N THR A 30 6.54 -4.27 -2.13
CA THR A 30 5.29 -4.18 -2.91
C THR A 30 4.75 -5.55 -3.29
N ILE A 31 5.60 -6.48 -3.73
CA ILE A 31 5.19 -7.84 -4.09
C ILE A 31 4.62 -8.58 -2.88
N VAL A 32 5.29 -8.46 -1.72
CA VAL A 32 4.81 -9.08 -0.47
C VAL A 32 3.44 -8.51 -0.07
N VAL A 33 3.27 -7.19 -0.16
CA VAL A 33 1.98 -6.55 0.16
C VAL A 33 0.88 -7.04 -0.77
N ILE A 34 1.14 -7.14 -2.08
CA ILE A 34 0.16 -7.65 -3.06
C ILE A 34 -0.23 -9.10 -2.75
N ALA A 35 0.74 -9.96 -2.47
CA ALA A 35 0.48 -11.36 -2.12
C ALA A 35 -0.35 -11.46 -0.82
N PHE A 36 -0.02 -10.63 0.18
CA PHE A 36 -0.74 -10.58 1.43
C PHE A 36 -2.17 -10.08 1.27
N THR A 37 -2.41 -8.98 0.55
CA THR A 37 -3.77 -8.48 0.31
C THR A 37 -4.62 -9.45 -0.47
N LEU A 38 -4.06 -10.17 -1.46
CA LEU A 38 -4.77 -11.24 -2.15
C LEU A 38 -5.20 -12.35 -1.18
N LEU A 39 -4.29 -12.82 -0.31
CA LEU A 39 -4.60 -13.83 0.71
C LEU A 39 -5.71 -13.37 1.66
N VAL A 40 -5.60 -12.16 2.19
CA VAL A 40 -6.61 -11.61 3.12
C VAL A 40 -7.96 -11.43 2.43
N SER A 41 -7.97 -10.92 1.19
CA SER A 41 -9.22 -10.75 0.43
C SER A 41 -9.92 -12.08 0.14
N ALA A 42 -9.16 -13.14 -0.17
CA ALA A 42 -9.70 -14.46 -0.40
C ALA A 42 -10.31 -15.04 0.89
N TYR A 43 -9.61 -14.88 2.02
CA TYR A 43 -10.13 -15.29 3.32
C TYR A 43 -11.43 -14.55 3.69
N LEU A 44 -11.43 -13.22 3.60
CA LEU A 44 -12.62 -12.42 3.89
C LEU A 44 -13.78 -12.77 2.94
N GLY A 45 -13.52 -12.94 1.65
CA GLY A 45 -14.56 -13.34 0.70
C GLY A 45 -15.19 -14.70 1.02
N ILE A 46 -14.40 -15.67 1.47
CA ILE A 46 -14.94 -16.97 1.93
C ILE A 46 -15.80 -16.78 3.19
N VAL A 47 -15.32 -15.99 4.16
CA VAL A 47 -16.06 -15.71 5.39
C VAL A 47 -17.38 -15.00 5.09
N ASP A 48 -17.39 -14.02 4.19
CA ASP A 48 -18.60 -13.28 3.79
C ASP A 48 -19.62 -14.18 3.09
N MET A 49 -19.17 -15.12 2.25
CA MET A 49 -20.02 -16.13 1.63
C MET A 49 -20.67 -17.06 2.66
N VAL A 50 -19.88 -17.53 3.63
CA VAL A 50 -20.38 -18.38 4.73
C VAL A 50 -21.39 -17.60 5.59
N LEU A 51 -21.06 -16.37 5.96
CA LEU A 51 -21.92 -15.53 6.79
C LEU A 51 -23.25 -15.25 6.09
N THR A 52 -23.22 -14.89 4.80
CA THR A 52 -24.43 -14.61 4.00
C THR A 52 -25.30 -15.86 3.83
N GLY A 53 -24.68 -17.01 3.59
CA GLY A 53 -25.37 -18.30 3.53
C GLY A 53 -26.05 -18.69 4.85
N VAL A 54 -25.40 -18.41 5.99
CA VAL A 54 -25.96 -18.67 7.31
C VAL A 54 -27.07 -17.67 7.64
N PHE A 55 -26.84 -16.38 7.42
CA PHE A 55 -27.83 -15.31 7.67
C PHE A 55 -29.11 -15.53 6.85
N SER A 56 -28.99 -15.87 5.56
CA SER A 56 -30.16 -16.13 4.71
C SER A 56 -31.00 -17.31 5.20
N ARG A 57 -30.38 -18.35 5.79
CA ARG A 57 -31.11 -19.47 6.38
C ARG A 57 -31.74 -19.15 7.74
N LEU A 58 -31.17 -18.21 8.49
CA LEU A 58 -31.59 -17.89 9.85
C LEU A 58 -32.70 -16.83 9.89
N PHE A 59 -32.80 -16.00 8.85
CA PHE A 59 -33.86 -14.99 8.68
C PHE A 59 -35.01 -15.43 7.75
N SER A 60 -35.09 -16.73 7.45
CA SER A 60 -36.22 -17.38 6.77
C SER A 60 -37.12 -18.12 7.75
#